data_AF-A0A817PH26-F1
#
_entry.id   AF-A0A817PH26-F1
#
_cell.length_a   1.000
_cell.length_b   1.000
_cell.length_c   1.000
_cell.angle_alpha   90.00
_cell.angle_beta   90.00
_cell.angle_gamma   90.00
#
_symmetry.space_group_name_H-M   'P 1'
#
loop_
_entity.id
_entity.type
_entity.pdbx_description
1 polymer ?
#
loop_
_entity_poly.entity_id
_entity_poly.type
_entity_poly.pdbx_seq_one_letter_code
_entity_poly.pdbx_strand_id
1 'polypeptide(L)'
;MKFGEHLTAHVTPEWSSQYIEYEYMKELLEQAIAEAPVVINNVDNRLREQFFRDVDVSFFQFCEKQATKIGIFFAEKLAEALRRFESLKDELQYIKSDDRRSSNRRVSIIFDHGMNEVANGNSNTTGLENSTSRQSWIGSFSNVVSRRLVKKTPERSSEQKHYKSLSNLKAAFSEFYLMLVLLQNYQVLNFTGFRKILKKHDKIFQTTRGDEWR
;
A
#
# COMPACT_ATOMS: atom_id res chain seq x y z
N MET A 1 -4.45 -13.93 -30.72
CA MET A 1 -5.39 -13.51 -29.67
C MET A 1 -5.91 -12.11 -29.96
N LYS A 2 -7.20 -11.87 -29.78
CA LYS A 2 -7.83 -10.56 -29.95
C LYS A 2 -7.52 -9.70 -28.73
N PHE A 3 -6.71 -8.65 -28.93
CA PHE A 3 -6.24 -7.83 -27.81
C PHE A 3 -7.35 -7.01 -27.15
N GLY A 4 -8.36 -6.54 -27.90
CA GLY A 4 -9.50 -5.82 -27.34
C GLY A 4 -10.22 -6.62 -26.25
N GLU A 5 -10.54 -7.89 -26.52
CA GLU A 5 -11.14 -8.81 -25.54
C GLU A 5 -10.24 -9.01 -24.31
N HIS A 6 -8.92 -9.18 -24.54
CA HIS A 6 -7.95 -9.31 -23.44
C HIS A 6 -7.88 -8.05 -22.57
N LEU A 7 -7.90 -6.86 -23.18
CA LEU A 7 -7.89 -5.59 -22.46
C LEU A 7 -9.12 -5.49 -21.57
N THR A 8 -10.32 -5.65 -22.14
CA THR A 8 -11.58 -5.57 -21.39
C THR A 8 -11.64 -6.56 -20.21
N ALA A 9 -11.12 -7.77 -20.39
CA ALA A 9 -11.13 -8.79 -19.33
C ALA A 9 -10.16 -8.52 -18.17
N HIS A 10 -9.07 -7.76 -18.39
CA HIS A 10 -8.02 -7.53 -17.39
C HIS A 10 -7.99 -6.09 -16.86
N VAL A 11 -8.93 -5.26 -17.27
CA VAL A 11 -9.09 -3.90 -16.76
C VAL A 11 -9.59 -3.96 -15.31
N THR A 12 -8.92 -3.21 -14.44
CA THR A 12 -9.41 -2.89 -13.09
C THR A 12 -10.71 -2.08 -13.21
N PRO A 13 -11.87 -2.58 -12.73
CA PRO A 13 -13.16 -1.93 -12.92
C PRO A 13 -13.20 -0.46 -12.47
N GLU A 14 -12.55 -0.18 -11.34
CA GLU A 14 -12.46 1.15 -10.73
C GLU A 14 -11.71 2.16 -11.61
N TRP A 15 -10.84 1.68 -12.50
CA TRP A 15 -9.99 2.52 -13.35
C TRP A 15 -10.35 2.40 -14.82
N SER A 16 -11.48 1.75 -15.15
CA SER A 16 -11.86 1.41 -16.53
C SER A 16 -11.81 2.58 -17.50
N SER A 17 -12.28 3.77 -17.10
CA SER A 17 -12.25 4.98 -17.93
C SER A 17 -10.84 5.55 -18.19
N GLN A 18 -9.86 5.15 -17.39
CA GLN A 18 -8.49 5.63 -17.44
C GLN A 18 -7.61 4.80 -18.38
N TYR A 19 -8.10 3.67 -18.89
CA TYR A 19 -7.37 2.89 -19.88
C TYR A 19 -7.46 3.52 -21.29
N ILE A 20 -6.55 3.08 -22.16
CA ILE A 20 -6.58 3.40 -23.59
C ILE A 20 -7.90 2.94 -24.21
N GLU A 21 -8.53 3.83 -24.96
CA GLU A 21 -9.76 3.56 -25.72
C GLU A 21 -9.45 2.76 -26.99
N TYR A 22 -8.93 1.54 -26.81
CA TYR A 22 -8.40 0.72 -27.90
C TYR A 22 -9.44 0.39 -28.98
N GLU A 23 -10.68 0.06 -28.58
CA GLU A 23 -11.73 -0.32 -29.53
C GLU A 23 -12.15 0.89 -30.36
N TYR A 24 -12.34 2.06 -29.74
CA TYR A 24 -12.65 3.30 -30.46
C TYR A 24 -11.53 3.70 -31.43
N MET A 25 -10.27 3.62 -31.01
CA MET A 25 -9.14 3.91 -31.91
C MET A 25 -9.08 2.94 -33.09
N LYS A 26 -9.46 1.68 -32.87
CA LYS A 26 -9.54 0.68 -33.93
C LYS A 26 -10.69 1.02 -34.90
N GLU A 27 -11.85 1.42 -34.39
CA GLU A 27 -12.99 1.88 -35.20
C GLU A 27 -12.61 3.10 -36.06
N LEU A 28 -11.88 4.07 -35.52
CA LEU A 28 -11.37 5.22 -36.29
C LEU A 28 -10.53 4.78 -37.50
N LEU A 29 -9.63 3.81 -37.32
CA LEU A 29 -8.81 3.27 -38.41
C LEU A 29 -9.65 2.52 -39.44
N GLU A 30 -10.64 1.75 -38.99
CA GLU A 30 -11.51 0.96 -39.87
C GLU A 30 -12.45 1.87 -40.67
N GLN A 31 -12.99 2.92 -40.05
CA GLN A 31 -13.79 3.95 -40.71
C GLN A 31 -12.99 4.74 -41.75
N ALA A 32 -11.73 5.10 -41.44
CA ALA A 32 -10.86 5.79 -42.40
C ALA A 32 -10.63 4.99 -43.69
N ILE A 33 -10.59 3.65 -43.62
CA ILE A 33 -10.51 2.82 -44.83
C ILE A 33 -11.83 2.84 -45.60
N ALA A 34 -12.96 2.77 -44.90
CA ALA A 34 -14.29 2.71 -45.50
C ALA A 34 -14.66 4.02 -46.22
N GLU A 35 -14.24 5.16 -45.69
CA GLU A 35 -14.50 6.49 -46.23
C GLU A 35 -13.44 6.95 -47.25
N ALA A 36 -12.41 6.13 -47.50
CA ALA A 36 -11.32 6.50 -48.40
C ALA A 36 -11.83 6.78 -49.83
N PRO A 37 -11.49 7.94 -50.43
CA PRO A 37 -11.88 8.26 -51.79
C PRO A 37 -11.40 7.20 -52.80
N VAL A 38 -12.29 6.81 -53.73
CA VAL A 38 -11.94 5.91 -54.84
C VAL A 38 -11.12 6.69 -55.86
N VAL A 39 -9.97 6.17 -56.25
CA VAL A 39 -9.09 6.81 -57.24
C VAL A 39 -9.55 6.42 -58.64
N ILE A 40 -10.09 7.38 -59.40
CA ILE A 40 -10.48 7.18 -60.80
C ILE A 40 -9.56 7.98 -61.74
N ASN A 41 -9.02 9.11 -61.27
CA ASN A 41 -8.07 9.94 -62.01
C ASN A 41 -6.93 10.46 -61.11
N ASN A 42 -5.96 11.19 -61.70
CA ASN A 42 -4.81 11.73 -60.97
C ASN A 42 -5.17 12.82 -59.94
N VAL A 43 -6.30 13.51 -60.09
CA VAL A 43 -6.80 14.51 -59.12
C VAL A 43 -7.33 13.81 -57.87
N ASP A 44 -8.09 12.73 -58.05
CA ASP A 44 -8.60 11.89 -56.97
C ASP A 44 -7.46 11.28 -56.15
N ASN A 45 -6.31 11.00 -56.79
CA ASN A 45 -5.13 10.51 -56.10
C ASN A 45 -4.58 11.55 -55.09
N ARG A 46 -4.52 12.84 -55.49
CA ARG A 46 -4.10 13.93 -54.58
C ARG A 46 -5.07 14.13 -53.43
N LEU A 47 -6.38 14.04 -53.71
CA LEU A 47 -7.42 14.13 -52.68
C LEU A 47 -7.33 12.98 -51.69
N ARG A 48 -7.07 11.76 -52.17
CA ARG A 48 -6.87 10.59 -51.33
C ARG A 48 -5.63 10.70 -50.44
N GLU A 49 -4.53 11.18 -50.97
CA GLU A 49 -3.33 11.45 -50.16
C GLU A 49 -3.58 12.51 -49.09
N GLN A 50 -4.33 13.57 -49.41
CA GLN A 50 -4.71 14.59 -48.44
C GLN A 50 -5.63 14.02 -47.36
N PHE A 51 -6.62 13.23 -47.75
CA PHE A 51 -7.51 12.54 -46.82
C PHE A 51 -6.72 11.69 -45.81
N PHE A 52 -5.75 10.88 -46.26
CA PHE A 52 -4.95 10.08 -45.34
C PHE A 52 -4.02 10.92 -44.46
N ARG A 53 -3.53 12.07 -44.94
CA ARG A 53 -2.80 13.01 -44.08
C ARG A 53 -3.68 13.57 -42.97
N ASP A 54 -4.92 13.93 -43.28
CA ASP A 54 -5.88 14.47 -42.32
C ASP A 54 -6.30 13.39 -41.30
N VAL A 55 -6.50 12.15 -41.76
CA VAL A 55 -6.71 10.97 -40.89
C VAL A 55 -5.52 10.80 -39.94
N ASP A 56 -4.28 10.76 -40.44
CA ASP A 56 -3.10 10.60 -39.60
C ASP A 56 -3.02 11.70 -38.54
N VAL A 57 -3.24 12.96 -38.91
CA VAL A 57 -3.24 14.09 -37.96
C VAL A 57 -4.27 13.87 -36.86
N SER A 58 -5.51 13.54 -37.22
CA SER A 58 -6.58 13.31 -36.24
C SER A 58 -6.31 12.10 -35.33
N PHE A 59 -5.76 11.02 -35.89
CA PHE A 59 -5.40 9.80 -35.17
C PHE A 59 -4.29 10.05 -34.15
N PHE A 60 -3.19 10.71 -34.55
CA PHE A 60 -2.08 10.98 -33.64
C PHE A 60 -2.44 12.02 -32.57
N GLN A 61 -3.26 13.02 -32.90
CA GLN A 61 -3.82 13.92 -31.89
C GLN A 61 -4.65 13.16 -30.85
N PHE A 62 -5.42 12.14 -31.28
CA PHE A 62 -6.14 11.29 -30.34
C PHE A 62 -5.21 10.41 -29.51
N CYS A 63 -4.13 9.87 -30.12
CA CYS A 63 -3.09 9.13 -29.39
C CYS A 63 -2.47 9.98 -28.28
N GLU A 64 -2.13 11.24 -28.57
CA GLU A 64 -1.59 12.19 -27.59
C GLU A 64 -2.57 12.47 -26.45
N LYS A 65 -3.86 12.66 -26.76
CA LYS A 65 -4.90 12.83 -25.74
C LYS A 65 -4.99 11.63 -24.81
N GLN A 66 -5.01 10.41 -25.38
CA GLN A 66 -5.06 9.18 -24.60
C GLN A 66 -3.77 9.00 -23.76
N ALA A 67 -2.60 9.29 -24.33
CA ALA A 67 -1.32 9.18 -23.64
C ALA A 67 -1.22 10.16 -22.46
N THR A 68 -1.69 11.39 -22.66
CA THR A 68 -1.76 12.41 -21.62
C THR A 68 -2.71 11.99 -20.49
N LYS A 69 -3.92 11.51 -20.83
CA LYS A 69 -4.89 10.98 -19.86
C LYS A 69 -4.26 9.90 -18.98
N ILE A 70 -3.65 8.90 -19.62
CA ILE A 70 -3.02 7.76 -18.96
C ILE A 70 -1.83 8.20 -18.10
N GLY A 71 -1.00 9.11 -18.61
CA GLY A 71 0.16 9.66 -17.91
C GLY A 71 -0.23 10.43 -16.63
N ILE A 72 -1.27 11.26 -16.71
CA ILE A 72 -1.80 12.01 -15.56
C ILE A 72 -2.29 11.03 -14.48
N PHE A 73 -3.13 10.08 -14.85
CA PHE A 73 -3.68 9.10 -13.89
C PHE A 73 -2.57 8.24 -13.26
N PHE A 74 -1.60 7.78 -14.06
CA PHE A 74 -0.48 7.00 -13.55
C PHE A 74 0.38 7.81 -12.57
N ALA A 75 0.68 9.07 -12.88
CA ALA A 75 1.44 9.95 -12.01
C ALA A 75 0.72 10.22 -10.68
N GLU A 76 -0.60 10.44 -10.73
CA GLU A 76 -1.44 10.58 -9.54
C GLU A 76 -1.38 9.33 -8.65
N LYS A 77 -1.60 8.14 -9.23
CA LYS A 77 -1.57 6.87 -8.51
C LYS A 77 -0.18 6.53 -7.96
N LEU A 78 0.87 6.86 -8.70
CA LEU A 78 2.24 6.68 -8.22
C LEU A 78 2.53 7.60 -7.02
N ALA A 79 2.08 8.85 -7.07
CA ALA A 79 2.23 9.77 -5.94
C ALA A 79 1.45 9.29 -4.70
N GLU A 80 0.24 8.78 -4.88
CA GLU A 80 -0.55 8.14 -3.82
C GLU A 80 0.19 6.94 -3.21
N ALA A 81 0.73 6.07 -4.05
CA ALA A 81 1.49 4.90 -3.63
C ALA A 81 2.74 5.30 -2.82
N LEU A 82 3.50 6.30 -3.27
CA LEU A 82 4.69 6.78 -2.57
C LEU A 82 4.36 7.37 -1.19
N ARG A 83 3.27 8.15 -1.09
CA ARG A 83 2.81 8.68 0.21
C ARG A 83 2.41 7.56 1.16
N ARG A 84 1.68 6.56 0.66
CA ARG A 84 1.25 5.41 1.46
C ARG A 84 2.44 4.56 1.90
N PHE A 85 3.46 4.42 1.05
CA PHE A 85 4.70 3.73 1.40
C PHE A 85 5.44 4.40 2.56
N GLU A 86 5.61 5.73 2.53
CA GLU A 86 6.31 6.43 3.63
C GLU A 86 5.51 6.32 4.94
N SER A 87 4.19 6.47 4.88
CA SER A 87 3.32 6.27 6.06
C SER A 87 3.44 4.87 6.66
N LEU A 88 3.45 3.82 5.83
CA LEU A 88 3.56 2.43 6.30
C LEU A 88 4.96 2.14 6.87
N LYS A 89 5.99 2.74 6.30
CA LYS A 89 7.37 2.64 6.77
C LYS A 89 7.54 3.32 8.14
N ASP A 90 6.96 4.50 8.33
CA ASP A 90 6.96 5.19 9.63
C ASP A 90 6.22 4.38 10.70
N GLU A 91 5.05 3.83 10.37
CA GLU A 91 4.29 2.97 11.29
C GLU A 91 5.07 1.70 11.67
N LEU A 92 5.74 1.07 10.71
CA LEU A 92 6.61 -0.08 10.95
C LEU A 92 7.79 0.27 11.88
N GLN A 93 8.43 1.42 11.66
CA GLN A 93 9.53 1.90 12.51
C GLN A 93 9.05 2.18 13.93
N TYR A 94 7.87 2.80 14.07
CA TYR A 94 7.26 3.06 15.37
C TYR A 94 7.03 1.77 16.16
N ILE A 95 6.37 0.76 15.56
CA ILE A 95 6.11 -0.54 16.22
C ILE A 95 7.42 -1.21 16.63
N LYS A 96 8.44 -1.20 15.77
CA LYS A 96 9.76 -1.77 16.08
C LYS A 96 10.46 -1.07 17.26
N SER A 97 10.27 0.25 17.39
CA SER A 97 10.84 1.04 18.49
C SER A 97 10.09 0.83 19.81
N ASP A 98 8.77 0.62 19.76
CA ASP A 98 7.94 0.35 20.94
C ASP A 98 8.20 -1.05 21.51
N ASP A 99 8.38 -2.06 20.65
CA ASP A 99 8.74 -3.42 21.06
C ASP A 99 10.09 -3.47 21.81
N ARG A 100 11.07 -2.67 21.36
CA ARG A 100 12.35 -2.48 22.07
C ARG A 100 12.17 -1.82 23.43
N ARG A 101 11.31 -0.81 23.55
CA ARG A 101 11.00 -0.14 24.83
C ARG A 101 10.25 -1.06 25.79
N SER A 102 9.33 -1.88 25.29
CA SER A 102 8.59 -2.88 26.07
C SER A 102 9.53 -3.97 26.60
N SER A 103 10.44 -4.46 25.75
CA SER A 103 11.49 -5.40 26.13
C SER A 103 12.44 -4.81 27.19
N ASN A 104 12.87 -3.55 27.04
CA ASN A 104 13.70 -2.89 28.05
C ASN A 104 12.99 -2.64 29.39
N ARG A 105 11.68 -2.38 29.41
CA ARG A 105 10.91 -2.27 30.67
C ARG A 105 10.77 -3.62 31.38
N ARG A 106 10.62 -4.74 30.66
CA ARG A 106 10.64 -6.07 31.28
C ARG A 106 11.97 -6.36 31.94
N VAL A 107 13.09 -5.98 31.32
CA VAL A 107 14.43 -6.14 31.90
C VAL A 107 14.60 -5.25 33.14
N SER A 108 14.12 -3.99 33.13
CA SER A 108 14.26 -3.11 34.30
C SER A 108 13.41 -3.57 35.49
N ILE A 109 12.21 -4.11 35.28
CA ILE A 109 11.36 -4.61 36.37
C ILE A 109 11.97 -5.86 37.03
N ILE A 110 12.72 -6.68 36.28
CA ILE A 110 13.41 -7.87 36.83
C ILE A 110 14.61 -7.46 37.72
N PHE A 111 15.27 -6.34 37.44
CA PHE A 111 16.43 -5.88 38.20
C PHE A 111 16.11 -5.08 39.49
N ASP A 112 14.84 -4.73 39.74
CA ASP A 112 14.44 -3.88 40.88
C ASP A 112 13.89 -4.68 42.09
N HIS A 113 13.97 -6.02 42.05
CA HIS A 113 13.42 -6.91 43.11
C HIS A 113 14.48 -7.72 43.88
N GLY A 114 15.73 -7.27 43.94
CA GLY A 114 16.73 -7.98 44.74
C GLY A 114 17.93 -7.13 45.11
N MET A 115 17.82 -6.33 46.17
CA MET A 115 18.91 -5.98 47.08
C MET A 115 18.29 -5.29 48.34
N ASN A 116 17.86 -6.09 49.32
CA ASN A 116 17.88 -5.64 50.71
C ASN A 116 17.87 -6.84 51.66
N GLU A 117 19.04 -7.41 51.94
CA GLU A 117 19.23 -8.35 53.06
C GLU A 117 20.54 -8.02 53.79
N VAL A 118 20.33 -7.27 54.88
CA VAL A 118 21.03 -7.21 56.17
C VAL A 118 22.32 -8.03 56.35
N ALA A 119 23.40 -7.34 56.73
CA ALA A 119 24.43 -7.89 57.61
C ALA A 119 24.87 -6.81 58.61
N ASN A 120 24.29 -6.81 59.82
CA ASN A 120 24.89 -6.17 60.99
C ASN A 120 24.94 -7.19 62.13
N GLY A 121 26.15 -7.59 62.51
CA GLY A 121 26.42 -8.56 63.56
C GLY A 121 27.11 -7.89 64.76
N ASN A 122 26.38 -7.84 65.88
CA ASN A 122 26.78 -7.92 67.30
C ASN A 122 28.24 -7.56 67.70
N SER A 123 28.49 -6.82 68.78
CA SER A 123 28.11 -7.19 70.16
C SER A 123 28.59 -6.12 71.17
N ASN A 124 27.78 -5.81 72.20
CA ASN A 124 28.13 -6.02 73.63
C ASN A 124 27.16 -5.30 74.59
N THR A 125 26.97 -5.96 75.71
CA THR A 125 26.06 -5.69 76.84
C THR A 125 26.67 -4.72 77.84
N THR A 126 25.84 -3.90 78.52
CA THR A 126 25.90 -3.63 79.98
C THR A 126 24.81 -2.61 80.39
N GLY A 127 24.06 -2.91 81.45
CA GLY A 127 23.73 -1.92 82.48
C GLY A 127 22.31 -1.33 82.55
N LEU A 128 21.58 -1.78 83.59
CA LEU A 128 20.69 -1.04 84.50
C LEU A 128 19.36 -0.40 84.03
N GLU A 129 18.29 -0.86 84.69
CA GLU A 129 17.16 -0.12 85.29
C GLU A 129 16.27 0.79 84.39
N ASN A 130 14.97 0.95 84.57
CA ASN A 130 14.00 0.59 85.60
C ASN A 130 12.59 0.74 84.96
N SER A 131 11.64 -0.05 85.47
CA SER A 131 10.20 0.27 85.63
C SER A 131 9.42 0.93 84.48
N THR A 132 8.38 0.23 83.97
CA THR A 132 6.97 0.45 84.37
C THR A 132 6.02 -0.37 83.47
N SER A 133 5.33 -1.34 84.09
CA SER A 133 3.99 -1.86 83.80
C SER A 133 3.64 -2.48 82.43
N ARG A 134 3.69 -3.82 82.39
CA ARG A 134 2.54 -4.77 82.23
C ARG A 134 1.44 -4.32 81.22
N GLN A 135 1.29 -4.90 80.02
CA GLN A 135 0.89 -6.28 79.67
C GLN A 135 -0.19 -6.85 80.62
N SER A 136 -1.30 -7.45 80.21
CA SER A 136 -1.67 -8.27 79.04
C SER A 136 -3.17 -8.63 79.26
N TRP A 137 -3.92 -9.15 78.28
CA TRP A 137 -4.35 -10.58 78.16
C TRP A 137 -5.73 -10.50 77.49
N ILE A 138 -6.26 -11.35 76.60
CA ILE A 138 -5.97 -12.66 76.03
C ILE A 138 -6.89 -12.75 74.80
N GLY A 139 -6.47 -13.49 73.78
CA GLY A 139 -7.41 -14.47 73.23
C GLY A 139 -7.82 -14.32 71.77
N SER A 140 -7.31 -15.28 71.00
CA SER A 140 -8.08 -16.11 70.08
C SER A 140 -8.19 -15.67 68.62
N PHE A 141 -7.52 -16.48 67.81
CA PHE A 141 -7.71 -16.64 66.38
C PHE A 141 -9.17 -16.93 66.04
N SER A 142 -9.74 -16.21 65.07
CA SER A 142 -10.05 -16.72 63.72
C SER A 142 -11.08 -15.85 62.97
N ASN A 143 -10.89 -15.82 61.65
CA ASN A 143 -11.82 -15.45 60.58
C ASN A 143 -12.07 -13.96 60.28
N VAL A 144 -11.30 -13.44 59.32
CA VAL A 144 -11.90 -12.73 58.18
C VAL A 144 -11.21 -13.18 56.89
N VAL A 145 -11.97 -13.88 56.07
CA VAL A 145 -11.71 -14.09 54.65
C VAL A 145 -11.62 -12.73 53.97
N SER A 146 -10.41 -12.30 53.62
CA SER A 146 -10.21 -11.22 52.65
C SER A 146 -9.82 -11.84 51.33
N ARG A 147 -10.77 -11.76 50.39
CA ARG A 147 -10.67 -12.12 48.98
C ARG A 147 -9.26 -11.87 48.44
N ARG A 148 -8.65 -12.94 47.92
CA ARG A 148 -7.51 -12.88 47.03
C ARG A 148 -7.93 -12.05 45.80
N LEU A 149 -7.66 -10.75 45.82
CA LEU A 149 -7.64 -9.91 44.64
C LEU A 149 -6.51 -10.45 43.75
N VAL A 150 -6.88 -11.31 42.81
CA VAL A 150 -6.05 -11.61 41.65
C VAL A 150 -5.84 -10.27 40.94
N LYS A 151 -4.70 -9.62 41.22
CA LYS A 151 -4.22 -8.48 40.43
C LYS A 151 -4.05 -9.01 39.00
N LYS A 152 -5.01 -8.68 38.14
CA LYS A 152 -4.93 -8.89 36.70
C LYS A 152 -3.70 -8.10 36.23
N THR A 153 -2.60 -8.80 35.97
CA THR A 153 -1.40 -8.20 35.39
C THR A 153 -1.80 -7.46 34.10
N PRO A 154 -1.37 -6.20 33.91
CA PRO A 154 -1.74 -5.41 32.72
C PRO A 154 -1.15 -5.98 31.41
N GLU A 155 -0.22 -6.92 31.53
CA GLU A 155 0.62 -7.48 30.47
C GLU A 155 -0.16 -8.23 29.38
N ARG A 156 -1.20 -8.99 29.75
CA ARG A 156 -2.01 -9.73 28.77
C ARG A 156 -2.84 -8.81 27.86
N SER A 157 -3.09 -7.57 28.28
CA SER A 157 -3.85 -6.58 27.50
C SER A 157 -2.97 -5.78 26.53
N SER A 158 -1.68 -5.58 26.84
CA SER A 158 -0.72 -4.86 25.99
C SER A 158 -0.18 -5.76 24.88
N GLU A 159 0.13 -7.03 25.16
CA GLU A 159 0.58 -7.99 24.13
C GLU A 159 -0.53 -8.24 23.08
N GLN A 160 -1.79 -8.34 23.50
CA GLN A 160 -2.93 -8.47 22.59
C GLN A 160 -3.17 -7.21 21.74
N LYS A 161 -2.89 -6.01 22.27
CA LYS A 161 -2.94 -4.76 21.49
C LYS A 161 -1.83 -4.70 20.45
N HIS A 162 -0.62 -5.12 20.81
CA HIS A 162 0.54 -5.16 19.90
C HIS A 162 0.33 -6.15 18.75
N TYR A 163 -0.18 -7.36 19.03
CA TYR A 163 -0.47 -8.35 17.99
C TYR A 163 -1.55 -7.87 17.01
N LYS A 164 -2.57 -7.15 17.52
CA LYS A 164 -3.59 -6.50 16.68
C LYS A 164 -2.98 -5.39 15.81
N SER A 165 -2.09 -4.57 16.36
CA SER A 165 -1.39 -3.51 15.61
C SER A 165 -0.50 -4.08 14.49
N LEU A 166 0.28 -5.14 14.76
CA LEU A 166 1.09 -5.81 13.74
C LEU A 166 0.24 -6.51 12.68
N SER A 167 -0.89 -7.13 13.07
CA SER A 167 -1.83 -7.75 12.13
C SER A 167 -2.46 -6.71 11.21
N ASN A 168 -2.84 -5.55 11.74
CA ASN A 168 -3.39 -4.45 10.94
C ASN A 168 -2.33 -3.90 9.97
N LEU A 169 -1.08 -3.76 10.42
CA LEU A 169 0.01 -3.31 9.56
C LEU A 169 0.29 -4.32 8.43
N LYS A 170 0.28 -5.63 8.72
CA LYS A 170 0.39 -6.68 7.69
C LYS A 170 -0.73 -6.59 6.66
N ALA A 171 -1.97 -6.36 7.10
CA ALA A 171 -3.10 -6.15 6.20
C ALA A 171 -2.90 -4.91 5.32
N ALA A 172 -2.47 -3.78 5.91
CA ALA A 172 -2.22 -2.54 5.18
C ALA A 172 -1.10 -2.68 4.14
N PHE A 173 -0.02 -3.40 4.44
CA PHE A 173 1.01 -3.74 3.45
C PHE A 173 0.50 -4.67 2.34
N SER A 174 -0.41 -5.59 2.66
CA SER A 174 -1.01 -6.48 1.66
C SER A 174 -1.91 -5.71 0.69
N GLU A 175 -2.74 -4.79 1.20
CA GLU A 175 -3.54 -3.87 0.38
C GLU A 175 -2.66 -2.95 -0.48
N PHE A 176 -1.59 -2.41 0.11
CA PHE A 176 -0.64 -1.58 -0.62
C PHE A 176 0.05 -2.36 -1.75
N TYR A 177 0.49 -3.59 -1.49
CA TYR A 177 1.09 -4.43 -2.52
C TYR A 177 0.10 -4.75 -3.65
N LEU A 178 -1.16 -5.08 -3.32
CA LEU A 178 -2.21 -5.27 -4.32
C LEU A 178 -2.37 -4.02 -5.20
N MET A 179 -2.39 -2.82 -4.60
CA MET A 179 -2.47 -1.56 -5.33
C MET A 179 -1.29 -1.37 -6.31
N LEU A 180 -0.07 -1.74 -5.90
CA LEU A 180 1.10 -1.71 -6.79
C LEU A 180 0.99 -2.69 -7.96
N VAL A 181 0.51 -3.91 -7.71
CA VAL A 181 0.28 -4.90 -8.78
C VAL A 181 -0.76 -4.40 -9.77
N LEU A 182 -1.85 -3.80 -9.31
CA LEU A 182 -2.86 -3.19 -10.18
C LEU A 182 -2.25 -2.06 -11.01
N LEU A 183 -1.43 -1.19 -10.41
CA LEU A 183 -0.76 -0.09 -11.11
C LEU A 183 0.24 -0.59 -12.16
N GLN A 184 0.97 -1.66 -11.87
CA GLN A 184 1.85 -2.32 -12.83
C GLN A 184 1.06 -2.91 -14.00
N ASN A 185 -0.05 -3.61 -13.72
CA ASN A 185 -0.93 -4.16 -14.75
C ASN A 185 -1.51 -3.05 -15.64
N TYR A 186 -1.93 -1.94 -15.04
CA TYR A 186 -2.40 -0.75 -15.75
C TYR A 186 -1.34 -0.25 -16.74
N GLN A 187 -0.09 -0.09 -16.30
CA GLN A 187 1.01 0.34 -17.17
C GLN A 187 1.22 -0.65 -18.33
N VAL A 188 1.29 -1.95 -18.03
CA VAL A 188 1.55 -3.01 -19.04
C VAL A 188 0.45 -3.06 -20.10
N LEU A 189 -0.81 -2.99 -19.68
CA LEU A 189 -1.97 -3.04 -20.60
C LEU A 189 -2.00 -1.81 -21.50
N ASN A 190 -1.84 -0.61 -20.95
CA ASN A 190 -1.84 0.63 -21.74
C ASN A 190 -0.66 0.69 -22.72
N PHE A 191 0.55 0.37 -22.26
CA PHE A 191 1.73 0.30 -23.13
C PHE A 191 1.53 -0.70 -24.27
N THR A 192 1.01 -1.88 -23.96
CA THR A 192 0.72 -2.91 -24.97
C THR A 192 -0.37 -2.44 -25.95
N GLY A 193 -1.37 -1.70 -25.47
CA GLY A 193 -2.42 -1.10 -26.27
C GLY A 193 -1.89 -0.11 -27.30
N PHE A 194 -1.09 0.87 -26.87
CA PHE A 194 -0.43 1.82 -27.78
C PHE A 194 0.43 1.10 -28.81
N ARG A 195 1.29 0.18 -28.36
CA ARG A 195 2.16 -0.58 -29.27
C ARG A 195 1.36 -1.33 -30.34
N LYS A 196 0.21 -1.91 -29.98
CA LYS A 196 -0.64 -2.67 -30.91
C LYS A 196 -1.44 -1.77 -31.84
N ILE A 197 -1.98 -0.64 -31.36
CA ILE A 197 -2.79 0.25 -32.20
C ILE A 197 -1.93 1.00 -33.22
N LEU A 198 -0.73 1.46 -32.81
CA LEU A 198 0.25 2.07 -33.71
C LEU A 198 0.71 1.07 -34.79
N LYS A 199 1.00 -0.18 -34.39
CA LYS A 199 1.33 -1.23 -35.37
C LYS A 199 0.16 -1.56 -36.31
N LYS A 200 -1.09 -1.42 -35.84
CA LYS A 200 -2.28 -1.61 -36.69
C LYS A 200 -2.38 -0.47 -37.71
N HIS A 201 -2.21 0.77 -37.29
CA HIS A 201 -2.12 1.95 -38.16
C HIS A 201 -1.09 1.73 -39.28
N ASP A 202 0.14 1.40 -38.92
CA ASP A 202 1.23 1.18 -39.89
C ASP A 202 0.93 0.07 -40.88
N LYS A 203 0.29 -1.02 -40.41
CA LYS A 203 -0.12 -2.12 -41.28
C LYS A 203 -1.24 -1.72 -42.25
N ILE A 204 -2.19 -0.90 -41.80
CA ILE A 204 -3.35 -0.48 -42.59
C ILE A 204 -2.92 0.51 -43.68
N PHE A 205 -2.16 1.54 -43.30
CA PHE A 205 -1.76 2.63 -44.21
C PHE A 205 -0.40 2.38 -44.89
N GLN A 206 0.25 1.25 -44.62
CA GLN A 206 1.54 0.87 -45.20
C GLN A 206 2.61 1.95 -44.97
N THR A 207 2.71 2.40 -43.73
CA THR A 207 3.56 3.52 -43.30
C THR A 207 4.39 3.16 -42.06
N THR A 208 5.36 4.01 -41.69
CA THR A 208 6.20 3.89 -40.49
C THR A 208 5.88 4.93 -39.42
N ARG A 209 4.93 5.82 -39.68
CA ARG A 209 4.61 6.96 -38.79
C ARG A 209 4.19 6.54 -37.37
N GLY A 210 3.55 5.38 -37.23
CA GLY A 210 3.16 4.85 -35.92
C GLY A 210 4.35 4.35 -35.10
N ASP A 211 5.39 3.81 -35.74
CA ASP A 211 6.65 3.46 -35.07
C ASP A 211 7.48 4.70 -34.75
N GLU A 212 7.46 5.73 -35.61
CA GLU A 212 8.10 7.03 -35.36
C GLU A 212 7.47 7.78 -34.18
N TRP A 213 6.18 7.58 -33.92
CA TRP A 213 5.49 8.19 -32.77
C TRP A 213 5.86 7.53 -31.42
N ARG A 214 6.36 6.28 -31.42
CA ARG A 214 6.57 5.50 -30.19
C ARG A 214 7.62 6.09 -29.26
#